data_AF-A0A956H8W7-F1
#
_entry.id   AF-A0A956H8W7-F1
#
_cell.length_a   1.000
_cell.length_b   1.000
_cell.length_c   1.000
_cell.angle_alpha   90.00
_cell.angle_beta   90.00
_cell.angle_gamma   90.00
#
_symmetry.space_group_name_H-M   'P 1'
#
loop_
_entity.id
_entity.type
_entity.pdbx_description
1 polymer ?
#
loop_
_entity_poly.entity_id
_entity_poly.type
_entity_poly.pdbx_seq_one_letter_code
_entity_poly.pdbx_strand_id
1 'polypeptide(L)'
;PQISWQVLSLRGREALSQPFGFTLELWCDDPQADLTAVLGADCELLLERNGLERRVYGLIAEVELLFSAELQREHVEGVGARVEVVPALALLAHESDTRFFTGQSVPEIVAELLGFGTNCDGLHVTAPSEPGMQEAIRLSLADAGVSGDAIDYVNAHGTATELGDIAETQATRAVFGRAVPISSTKSYTGHTLGACGAIEAAYCLAMMHAGFMAPTRTLEEIDPACAELDYVRETRPAR
;
A
#
# COMPACT_ATOMS: atom_id res chain seq x y z
N PRO A 1 9.38 -9.75 24.85
CA PRO A 1 9.21 -8.84 26.01
C PRO A 1 8.69 -7.49 25.52
N GLN A 2 7.53 -7.06 26.01
CA GLN A 2 6.97 -5.76 25.65
C GLN A 2 7.77 -4.69 26.40
N ILE A 3 8.75 -4.09 25.72
CA ILE A 3 9.54 -2.99 26.29
C ILE A 3 8.66 -1.74 26.27
N SER A 4 8.49 -1.13 27.43
CA SER A 4 7.71 0.10 27.57
C SER A 4 8.63 1.30 27.42
N TRP A 5 8.27 2.23 26.55
CA TRP A 5 9.05 3.44 26.25
C TRP A 5 8.29 4.68 26.72
N GLN A 6 9.00 5.61 27.35
CA GLN A 6 8.46 6.93 27.68
C GLN A 6 8.66 7.86 26.49
N VAL A 7 7.59 8.48 26.00
CA VAL A 7 7.66 9.54 24.98
C VAL A 7 8.01 10.85 25.67
N LEU A 8 9.18 11.41 25.36
CA LEU A 8 9.67 12.68 25.90
C LEU A 8 9.20 13.87 25.07
N SER A 9 9.21 13.72 23.75
CA SER A 9 8.74 14.75 22.83
C SER A 9 8.19 14.14 21.54
N LEU A 10 7.27 14.86 20.91
CA LEU A 10 6.71 14.54 19.61
C LEU A 10 6.68 15.82 18.77
N ARG A 11 7.21 15.76 17.55
CA ARG A 11 7.18 16.88 16.60
C ARG A 11 6.75 16.38 15.23
N GLY A 12 5.71 16.98 14.67
CA GLY A 12 5.35 16.76 13.26
C GLY A 12 6.19 17.68 12.36
N ARG A 13 6.69 17.14 11.25
CA ARG A 13 7.47 17.89 10.26
C ARG A 13 6.86 17.75 8.88
N GLU A 14 6.66 18.89 8.22
CA GLU A 14 6.32 18.99 6.81
C GLU A 14 7.42 19.81 6.11
N ALA A 15 7.99 19.27 5.02
CA ALA A 15 9.01 19.95 4.24
C ALA A 15 8.88 19.59 2.76
N LEU A 16 9.04 20.57 1.86
CA LEU A 16 9.14 20.29 0.43
C LEU A 16 10.34 19.36 0.19
N SER A 17 10.15 18.32 -0.63
CA SER A 17 11.12 17.26 -0.96
C SER A 17 11.46 16.22 0.12
N GLN A 18 10.72 16.19 1.24
CA GLN A 18 10.82 15.11 2.22
C GLN A 18 9.42 14.57 2.58
N PRO A 19 9.29 13.28 2.93
CA PRO A 19 8.03 12.74 3.45
C PRO A 19 7.59 13.53 4.69
N PHE A 20 6.28 13.70 4.86
CA PHE A 20 5.73 14.11 6.15
C PHE A 20 6.13 13.06 7.20
N GLY A 21 6.51 13.50 8.39
CA GLY A 21 7.04 12.60 9.42
C GLY A 21 6.80 13.12 10.83
N PHE A 22 6.90 12.20 11.78
CA PHE A 22 6.87 12.47 13.20
C PHE A 22 8.21 12.09 13.82
N THR A 23 8.88 13.07 14.40
CA THR A 23 10.04 12.82 15.25
C THR A 23 9.57 12.57 16.68
N LEU A 24 9.88 11.40 17.22
CA LEU A 24 9.69 11.07 18.64
C LEU A 24 11.04 11.00 19.34
N GLU A 25 11.14 11.58 20.52
CA GLU A 25 12.24 11.30 21.45
C GLU A 25 11.72 10.36 22.53
N LEU A 26 12.36 9.20 22.64
CA LEU A 26 11.96 8.10 23.51
C LEU A 26 13.02 7.84 24.59
N TRP A 27 12.58 7.30 25.72
CA TRP A 27 13.44 6.86 26.81
C TRP A 27 13.01 5.51 27.37
N CYS A 28 13.98 4.66 27.70
CA CYS A 28 13.78 3.46 28.51
C CYS A 28 14.74 3.43 29.69
N ASP A 29 14.21 3.06 30.85
CA ASP A 29 14.99 2.89 32.07
C ASP A 29 15.79 1.57 32.08
N ASP A 30 15.54 0.65 31.14
CA ASP A 30 16.37 -0.55 30.94
C ASP A 30 17.58 -0.23 30.06
N PRO A 31 18.81 -0.21 30.61
CA PRO A 31 20.03 0.10 29.86
C PRO A 31 20.41 -0.98 28.83
N GLN A 32 19.76 -2.14 28.84
CA GLN A 32 19.97 -3.24 27.87
C GLN A 32 18.94 -3.24 26.73
N ALA A 33 18.00 -2.30 26.72
CA ALA A 33 16.97 -2.26 25.70
C ALA A 33 17.54 -1.90 24.32
N ASP A 34 17.28 -2.75 23.32
CA ASP A 34 17.70 -2.50 21.93
C ASP A 34 16.66 -1.66 21.18
N LEU A 35 16.94 -0.36 21.08
CA LEU A 35 16.13 0.61 20.35
C LEU A 35 16.21 0.43 18.83
N THR A 36 17.24 -0.22 18.30
CA THR A 36 17.35 -0.43 16.85
C THR A 36 16.45 -1.55 16.37
N ALA A 37 16.02 -2.44 17.26
CA ALA A 37 15.14 -3.56 16.95
C ALA A 37 13.73 -3.14 16.48
N VAL A 38 13.34 -1.88 16.69
CA VAL A 38 12.05 -1.34 16.21
C VAL A 38 12.14 -0.67 14.84
N LEU A 39 13.32 -0.58 14.23
CA LEU A 39 13.46 -0.06 12.87
C LEU A 39 12.67 -0.91 11.87
N GLY A 40 11.84 -0.26 11.06
CA GLY A 40 10.95 -0.91 10.09
C GLY A 40 9.69 -1.53 10.71
N ALA A 41 9.49 -1.44 12.03
CA ALA A 41 8.28 -1.91 12.67
C ALA A 41 7.10 -0.95 12.44
N ASP A 42 5.90 -1.52 12.37
CA ASP A 42 4.65 -0.78 12.42
C ASP A 42 4.46 -0.15 13.81
N CYS A 43 3.88 1.04 13.86
CA CYS A 43 3.54 1.72 15.09
C CYS A 43 2.20 2.46 15.00
N GLU A 44 1.51 2.54 16.14
CA GLU A 44 0.31 3.35 16.35
C GLU A 44 0.65 4.47 17.33
N LEU A 45 0.49 5.72 16.91
CA LEU A 45 0.65 6.91 17.76
C LEU A 45 -0.73 7.43 18.14
N LEU A 46 -1.03 7.39 19.45
CA LEU A 46 -2.23 7.99 20.02
C LEU A 46 -1.93 9.41 20.51
N LEU A 47 -2.56 10.40 19.90
CA LEU A 47 -2.38 11.83 20.18
C LEU A 47 -3.64 12.41 20.82
N GLU A 48 -3.50 12.95 22.03
CA GLU A 48 -4.59 13.60 22.75
C GLU A 48 -4.29 15.09 23.02
N ARG A 49 -5.19 15.98 22.60
CA ARG A 49 -5.09 17.42 22.92
C ARG A 49 -6.47 18.04 23.07
N ASN A 50 -6.72 18.69 24.21
CA ASN A 50 -7.98 19.40 24.51
C ASN A 50 -9.24 18.53 24.33
N GLY A 51 -9.16 17.25 24.69
CA GLY A 51 -10.27 16.29 24.53
C GLY A 51 -10.49 15.77 23.11
N LEU A 52 -9.60 16.10 22.17
CA LEU A 52 -9.55 15.48 20.85
C LEU A 52 -8.52 14.35 20.87
N GLU A 53 -8.95 13.16 20.46
CA GLU A 53 -8.11 11.97 20.28
C GLU A 53 -7.88 11.72 18.78
N ARG A 54 -6.65 11.36 18.41
CA ARG A 54 -6.28 10.94 17.05
C ARG A 54 -5.28 9.80 17.08
N ARG A 55 -5.43 8.86 16.13
CA ARG A 55 -4.52 7.75 15.92
C ARG A 55 -3.77 7.96 14.60
N VAL A 56 -2.47 7.75 14.62
CA VAL A 56 -1.62 7.78 13.43
C VAL A 56 -0.91 6.45 13.32
N TYR A 57 -1.13 5.75 12.21
CA TYR A 57 -0.40 4.54 11.86
C TYR A 57 0.82 4.91 11.03
N GLY A 58 1.97 4.34 11.35
CA GLY A 58 3.21 4.67 10.68
C GLY A 58 4.25 3.56 10.76
N LEU A 59 5.32 3.74 10.00
CA LEU A 59 6.50 2.89 10.00
C LEU A 59 7.65 3.65 10.64
N ILE A 60 8.40 2.98 11.49
CA ILE A 60 9.64 3.52 12.03
C ILE A 60 10.70 3.49 10.92
N ALA A 61 10.98 4.64 10.32
CA ALA A 61 11.90 4.77 9.19
C ALA A 61 13.35 4.97 9.62
N GLU A 62 13.57 5.64 10.75
CA GLU A 62 14.90 5.88 11.29
C GLU A 62 14.90 5.77 12.81
N VAL A 63 16.02 5.29 13.37
CA VAL A 63 16.30 5.27 14.79
C VAL A 63 17.73 5.80 15.01
N GLU A 64 17.86 6.82 15.83
CA GLU A 64 19.11 7.42 16.24
C GLU A 64 19.24 7.30 17.77
N LEU A 65 20.31 6.68 18.28
CA LEU A 65 20.54 6.59 19.73
C LEU A 65 20.99 7.94 20.29
N LEU A 66 20.38 8.35 21.39
CA LEU A 66 20.67 9.62 22.06
C LEU A 66 21.43 9.39 23.37
N PHE A 67 22.38 10.27 23.65
CA PHE A 67 23.10 10.31 24.91
C PHE A 67 22.31 11.09 25.97
N SER A 68 22.52 10.78 27.25
CA SER A 68 21.79 11.37 28.38
C SER A 68 21.82 12.90 28.44
N ALA A 69 22.92 13.52 27.98
CA ALA A 69 23.08 14.96 27.88
C ALA A 69 22.13 15.60 26.86
N GLU A 70 21.81 14.91 25.76
CA GLU A 70 20.94 15.40 24.68
C GLU A 70 19.47 15.41 25.12
N LEU A 71 19.10 14.53 26.05
CA LEU A 71 17.76 14.42 26.62
C LEU A 71 17.58 15.20 27.93
N GLN A 72 18.57 15.99 28.35
CA GLN A 72 18.57 16.75 29.60
C GLN A 72 18.30 15.88 30.85
N ARG A 73 18.67 14.59 30.82
CA ARG A 73 18.51 13.64 31.92
C ARG A 73 19.87 13.37 32.55
N GLU A 74 20.31 14.24 33.46
CA GLU A 74 21.54 14.01 34.23
C GLU A 74 21.27 12.99 35.36
N HIS A 75 22.18 12.01 35.53
CA HIS A 75 22.21 11.02 36.63
C HIS A 75 21.16 9.89 36.61
N VAL A 76 20.64 9.48 35.45
CA VAL A 76 19.73 8.32 35.32
C VAL A 76 20.32 7.29 34.36
N GLU A 77 20.49 6.04 34.80
CA GLU A 77 20.84 4.91 33.91
C GLU A 77 19.66 4.57 33.00
N GLY A 78 19.91 4.43 31.69
CA GLY A 78 18.88 4.14 30.69
C GLY A 78 19.38 4.42 29.26
N VAL A 79 18.50 4.21 28.28
CA VAL A 79 18.79 4.45 26.85
C VAL A 79 17.77 5.41 26.26
N GLY A 80 18.27 6.40 25.53
CA GLY A 80 17.47 7.35 24.76
C GLY A 80 17.55 7.05 23.26
N ALA A 81 16.47 7.35 22.53
CA ALA A 81 16.50 7.37 21.06
C ALA A 81 15.64 8.48 20.50
N ARG A 82 16.03 8.97 19.32
CA ARG A 82 15.17 9.68 18.40
C ARG A 82 14.69 8.71 17.35
N VAL A 83 13.40 8.72 17.10
CA VAL A 83 12.74 7.84 16.13
C VAL A 83 11.99 8.71 15.13
N GLU A 84 12.23 8.48 13.84
CA GLU A 84 11.42 9.06 12.77
C GLU A 84 10.35 8.06 12.37
N VAL A 85 9.10 8.45 12.58
CA VAL A 85 7.93 7.72 12.10
C VAL A 85 7.44 8.41 10.86
N VAL A 86 7.54 7.73 9.73
CA VAL A 86 6.84 8.16 8.52
C VAL A 86 5.44 7.55 8.56
N PRO A 87 4.38 8.31 8.22
CA PRO A 87 3.12 7.69 7.86
C PRO A 87 3.42 6.66 6.77
N ALA A 88 2.87 5.45 6.92
CA ALA A 88 2.91 4.49 5.83
C ALA A 88 2.40 5.19 4.55
N LEU A 89 3.10 5.00 3.43
CA LEU A 89 2.78 5.63 2.16
C LEU A 89 1.27 5.48 1.91
N ALA A 90 0.54 6.59 1.95
CA ALA A 90 -0.91 6.58 1.89
C ALA A 90 -1.39 6.25 0.47
N LEU A 91 -1.50 4.97 0.15
CA LEU A 91 -2.76 4.49 -0.43
C LEU A 91 -3.74 4.58 0.74
N LEU A 92 -4.54 5.67 0.75
CA LEU A 92 -5.43 6.03 1.85
C LEU A 92 -6.39 4.87 2.14
N ALA A 93 -6.05 4.04 3.12
CA ALA A 93 -6.99 3.15 3.79
C ALA A 93 -7.47 3.88 5.05
N HIS A 94 -8.78 4.18 5.07
CA HIS A 94 -9.60 4.67 6.18
C HIS A 94 -9.33 6.05 6.86
N GLU A 95 -10.29 6.94 6.57
CA GLU A 95 -11.14 7.81 7.44
C GLU A 95 -10.60 8.77 8.51
N SER A 96 -9.31 8.85 8.85
CA SER A 96 -8.88 9.78 9.91
C SER A 96 -7.80 10.77 9.48
N ASP A 97 -8.21 12.02 9.34
CA ASP A 97 -7.36 13.20 9.14
C ASP A 97 -6.16 13.24 10.12
N THR A 98 -4.95 13.01 9.60
CA THR A 98 -3.69 12.95 10.36
C THR A 98 -2.99 14.31 10.48
N ARG A 99 -3.56 15.40 9.95
CA ARG A 99 -2.88 16.70 9.85
C ARG A 99 -3.33 17.65 10.97
N PHE A 100 -2.58 17.64 12.06
CA PHE A 100 -2.84 18.42 13.27
C PHE A 100 -2.38 19.90 13.19
N PHE A 101 -1.67 20.32 12.14
CA PHE A 101 -0.86 21.57 12.17
C PHE A 101 -1.06 22.59 11.05
N THR A 102 -1.96 22.42 10.10
CA THR A 102 -2.14 23.43 9.05
C THR A 102 -3.61 23.74 8.86
N GLY A 103 -3.99 25.02 8.89
CA GLY A 103 -5.31 25.52 8.49
C GLY A 103 -5.57 25.38 6.99
N GLN A 104 -5.19 24.23 6.43
CA GLN A 104 -5.32 23.87 5.03
C GLN A 104 -6.57 23.01 4.83
N SER A 105 -7.22 23.17 3.68
CA SER A 105 -8.30 22.29 3.25
C SER A 105 -7.81 20.85 3.09
N VAL A 106 -8.67 19.90 3.39
CA VAL A 106 -8.43 18.48 3.18
C VAL A 106 -8.32 18.20 1.67
N PRO A 107 -7.26 17.55 1.18
CA PRO A 107 -7.23 17.00 -0.17
C PRO A 107 -8.40 16.04 -0.32
N GLU A 108 -9.09 16.12 -1.45
CA GLU A 108 -10.15 15.19 -1.76
C GLU A 108 -9.64 13.75 -1.69
N ILE A 109 -10.32 12.90 -0.92
CA ILE A 109 -10.03 11.46 -0.89
C ILE A 109 -10.52 10.91 -2.22
N VAL A 110 -9.59 10.44 -3.05
CA VAL A 110 -9.87 9.98 -4.41
C VAL A 110 -10.33 8.51 -4.48
N ALA A 111 -9.92 7.69 -3.51
CA ALA A 111 -10.32 6.29 -3.35
C ALA A 111 -9.80 5.72 -2.03
N GLU A 112 -10.24 4.49 -1.74
CA GLU A 112 -9.82 3.68 -0.61
C GLU A 112 -9.20 2.36 -1.07
N LEU A 113 -8.10 1.94 -0.43
CA LEU A 113 -7.54 0.60 -0.61
C LEU A 113 -8.21 -0.35 0.38
N LEU A 114 -9.12 -1.19 -0.11
CA LEU A 114 -9.86 -2.12 0.74
C LEU A 114 -9.02 -3.33 1.19
N GLY A 115 -8.12 -3.82 0.34
CA GLY A 115 -7.25 -4.95 0.71
C GLY A 115 -6.11 -5.21 -0.26
N PHE A 116 -5.14 -6.00 0.20
CA PHE A 116 -3.92 -6.36 -0.52
C PHE A 116 -3.56 -7.83 -0.31
N GLY A 117 -2.99 -8.46 -1.34
CA GLY A 117 -2.55 -9.84 -1.31
C GLY A 117 -1.28 -10.01 -2.12
N THR A 118 -0.31 -10.75 -1.57
CA THR A 118 0.95 -11.08 -2.25
C THR A 118 1.43 -12.47 -1.83
N ASN A 119 2.17 -13.13 -2.72
CA ASN A 119 2.80 -14.41 -2.48
C ASN A 119 4.06 -14.56 -3.35
N CYS A 120 4.64 -15.76 -3.36
CA CYS A 120 5.78 -16.11 -4.20
C CYS A 120 5.62 -17.55 -4.69
N ASP A 121 5.74 -17.76 -5.99
CA ASP A 121 5.49 -19.07 -6.64
C ASP A 121 6.47 -20.17 -6.19
N GLY A 122 7.70 -19.81 -5.83
CA GLY A 122 8.68 -20.70 -5.20
C GLY A 122 9.18 -21.90 -6.02
N LEU A 123 8.62 -22.17 -7.21
CA LEU A 123 8.93 -23.35 -8.02
C LEU A 123 9.93 -23.08 -9.14
N HIS A 124 9.76 -21.99 -9.88
CA HIS A 124 10.65 -21.59 -10.98
C HIS A 124 10.84 -20.08 -10.97
N VAL A 125 12.06 -19.61 -11.28
CA VAL A 125 12.44 -18.19 -11.11
C VAL A 125 11.71 -17.22 -12.04
N THR A 126 11.27 -17.67 -13.21
CA THR A 126 10.63 -16.82 -14.24
C THR A 126 9.36 -17.39 -14.84
N ALA A 127 8.96 -18.62 -14.49
CA ALA A 127 7.76 -19.21 -15.09
C ALA A 127 6.55 -18.74 -14.27
N PRO A 128 5.51 -18.19 -14.92
CA PRO A 128 4.30 -17.76 -14.21
C PRO A 128 3.57 -18.97 -13.63
N SER A 129 2.97 -18.80 -12.44
CA SER A 129 2.13 -19.81 -11.81
C SER A 129 0.68 -19.36 -11.76
N GLU A 130 -0.19 -20.01 -12.54
CA GLU A 130 -1.63 -19.77 -12.46
C GLU A 130 -2.16 -20.01 -11.02
N PRO A 131 -1.86 -21.12 -10.30
CA PRO A 131 -2.32 -21.29 -8.93
C PRO A 131 -1.78 -20.22 -7.96
N GLY A 132 -0.55 -19.76 -8.19
CA GLY A 132 0.05 -18.66 -7.41
C GLY A 132 -0.72 -17.37 -7.60
N MET A 133 -1.03 -16.99 -8.84
CA MET A 133 -1.86 -15.82 -9.14
C MET A 133 -3.27 -15.95 -8.54
N GLN A 134 -3.90 -17.12 -8.64
CA GLN A 134 -5.22 -17.34 -8.03
C GLN A 134 -5.18 -17.09 -6.52
N GLU A 135 -4.15 -17.58 -5.83
CA GLU A 135 -4.01 -17.41 -4.39
C GLU A 135 -3.75 -15.94 -4.02
N ALA A 136 -2.92 -15.22 -4.77
CA ALA A 136 -2.70 -13.79 -4.54
C ALA A 136 -4.01 -12.98 -4.65
N ILE A 137 -4.86 -13.29 -5.64
CA ILE A 137 -6.19 -12.66 -5.80
C ILE A 137 -7.12 -13.06 -4.64
N ARG A 138 -7.12 -14.32 -4.20
CA ARG A 138 -7.95 -14.75 -3.06
C ARG A 138 -7.53 -14.07 -1.76
N LEU A 139 -6.23 -13.90 -1.53
CA LEU A 139 -5.70 -13.20 -0.37
C LEU A 139 -6.15 -11.74 -0.37
N SER A 140 -6.09 -11.03 -1.51
CA SER A 140 -6.53 -9.63 -1.58
C SER A 140 -8.04 -9.47 -1.38
N LEU A 141 -8.86 -10.37 -1.92
CA LEU A 141 -10.32 -10.38 -1.68
C LEU A 141 -10.66 -10.68 -0.21
N ALA A 142 -9.94 -11.61 0.40
CA ALA A 142 -10.12 -11.97 1.81
C ALA A 142 -9.73 -10.81 2.75
N ASP A 143 -8.60 -10.15 2.48
CA ASP A 143 -8.15 -8.95 3.21
C ASP A 143 -9.16 -7.80 3.08
N ALA A 144 -9.68 -7.60 1.87
CA ALA A 144 -10.73 -6.61 1.59
C ALA A 144 -12.11 -6.95 2.17
N GLY A 145 -12.35 -8.20 2.60
CA GLY A 145 -13.65 -8.63 3.09
C GLY A 145 -14.77 -8.59 2.04
N VAL A 146 -14.43 -8.64 0.75
CA VAL A 146 -15.40 -8.59 -0.37
C VAL A 146 -15.41 -9.89 -1.18
N SER A 147 -16.54 -10.20 -1.80
CA SER A 147 -16.61 -11.31 -2.77
C SER A 147 -16.14 -10.85 -4.15
N GLY A 148 -15.70 -11.81 -4.99
CA GLY A 148 -15.33 -11.52 -6.38
C GLY A 148 -16.45 -10.91 -7.22
N ASP A 149 -17.72 -11.11 -6.84
CA ASP A 149 -18.87 -10.49 -7.51
C ASP A 149 -18.94 -8.97 -7.32
N ALA A 150 -18.30 -8.44 -6.28
CA ALA A 150 -18.22 -7.00 -6.03
C ALA A 150 -17.16 -6.27 -6.88
N ILE A 151 -16.36 -6.99 -7.67
CA ILE A 151 -15.28 -6.39 -8.47
C ILE A 151 -15.75 -6.00 -9.87
N ASP A 152 -15.92 -4.71 -10.14
CA ASP A 152 -16.43 -4.23 -11.43
C ASP A 152 -15.41 -4.24 -12.57
N TYR A 153 -14.12 -4.19 -12.25
CA TYR A 153 -13.03 -4.08 -13.23
C TYR A 153 -11.73 -4.66 -12.69
N VAL A 154 -10.97 -5.32 -13.58
CA VAL A 154 -9.61 -5.80 -13.31
C VAL A 154 -8.62 -5.11 -14.26
N ASN A 155 -7.60 -4.47 -13.70
CA ASN A 155 -6.44 -4.06 -14.47
C ASN A 155 -5.39 -5.18 -14.44
N ALA A 156 -5.28 -5.89 -15.54
CA ALA A 156 -4.37 -7.02 -15.69
C ALA A 156 -2.90 -6.57 -15.64
N HIS A 157 -2.03 -7.46 -15.19
CA HIS A 157 -0.61 -7.36 -15.42
C HIS A 157 -0.31 -7.35 -16.92
N GLY A 158 -0.87 -8.28 -17.72
CA GLY A 158 -0.91 -8.24 -19.18
C GLY A 158 0.38 -7.73 -19.83
N THR A 159 1.45 -8.51 -19.73
CA THR A 159 2.79 -8.16 -20.26
C THR A 159 2.97 -8.53 -21.72
N ALA A 160 1.93 -9.07 -22.37
CA ALA A 160 1.99 -9.60 -23.72
C ALA A 160 2.97 -10.78 -23.83
N THR A 161 3.02 -11.60 -22.78
CA THR A 161 3.79 -12.87 -22.78
C THR A 161 2.82 -14.03 -22.88
N GLU A 162 3.08 -14.97 -23.78
CA GLU A 162 2.17 -16.09 -24.06
C GLU A 162 1.79 -16.85 -22.78
N LEU A 163 2.78 -17.36 -22.04
CA LEU A 163 2.52 -18.11 -20.81
C LEU A 163 1.94 -17.24 -19.69
N GLY A 164 2.34 -15.97 -19.60
CA GLY A 164 1.91 -15.07 -18.53
C GLY A 164 0.45 -14.65 -18.69
N ASP A 165 0.06 -14.22 -19.88
CA ASP A 165 -1.29 -13.73 -20.15
C ASP A 165 -2.31 -14.90 -20.13
N ILE A 166 -1.92 -16.10 -20.60
CA ILE A 166 -2.75 -17.31 -20.46
C ILE A 166 -2.95 -17.63 -18.98
N ALA A 167 -1.88 -17.74 -18.18
CA ALA A 167 -1.99 -18.04 -16.75
C ALA A 167 -2.80 -16.99 -15.98
N GLU A 168 -2.59 -15.70 -16.27
CA GLU A 168 -3.29 -14.61 -15.59
C GLU A 168 -4.80 -14.63 -15.88
N THR A 169 -5.20 -14.83 -17.14
CA THR A 169 -6.62 -14.86 -17.51
C THR A 169 -7.33 -16.08 -16.94
N GLN A 170 -6.68 -17.25 -16.94
CA GLN A 170 -7.21 -18.48 -16.33
C GLN A 170 -7.35 -18.32 -14.81
N ALA A 171 -6.34 -17.76 -14.14
CA ALA A 171 -6.39 -17.49 -12.71
C ALA A 171 -7.54 -16.52 -12.36
N THR A 172 -7.67 -15.43 -13.12
CA THR A 172 -8.74 -14.44 -12.98
C THR A 172 -10.11 -15.10 -13.12
N ARG A 173 -10.36 -15.85 -14.21
CA ARG A 173 -11.65 -16.53 -14.43
C ARG A 173 -11.96 -17.55 -13.33
N ALA A 174 -10.95 -18.27 -12.84
CA ALA A 174 -11.11 -19.26 -11.78
C ALA A 174 -11.49 -18.63 -10.42
N VAL A 175 -10.96 -17.46 -10.08
CA VAL A 175 -11.26 -16.78 -8.81
C VAL A 175 -12.60 -16.04 -8.86
N PHE A 176 -12.86 -15.30 -9.94
CA PHE A 176 -14.10 -14.51 -10.06
C PHE A 176 -15.31 -15.34 -10.47
N GLY A 177 -15.13 -16.50 -11.11
CA GLY A 177 -16.23 -17.38 -11.55
C GLY A 177 -17.08 -16.82 -12.69
N ARG A 178 -16.75 -15.63 -13.21
CA ARG A 178 -17.47 -14.94 -14.29
C ARG A 178 -16.51 -14.20 -15.22
N ALA A 179 -17.02 -13.75 -16.36
CA ALA A 179 -16.31 -12.87 -17.27
C ALA A 179 -16.27 -11.43 -16.72
N VAL A 180 -15.37 -11.17 -15.77
CA VAL A 180 -15.14 -9.83 -15.22
C VAL A 180 -14.54 -8.91 -16.30
N PRO A 181 -14.95 -7.61 -16.37
CA PRO A 181 -14.31 -6.64 -17.24
C PRO A 181 -12.80 -6.53 -16.97
N ILE A 182 -11.99 -6.62 -18.03
CA ILE A 182 -10.53 -6.65 -17.90
C ILE A 182 -9.81 -5.93 -19.04
N SER A 183 -8.76 -5.18 -18.71
CA SER A 183 -7.77 -4.65 -19.67
C SER A 183 -6.39 -4.45 -19.05
N SER A 184 -5.39 -4.13 -19.86
CA SER A 184 -4.04 -3.79 -19.43
C SER A 184 -3.65 -2.39 -19.89
N THR A 185 -3.37 -1.51 -18.92
CA THR A 185 -2.85 -0.16 -19.16
C THR A 185 -1.40 -0.15 -19.63
N LYS A 186 -0.65 -1.26 -19.53
CA LYS A 186 0.71 -1.37 -20.11
C LYS A 186 0.71 -1.15 -21.61
N SER A 187 -0.43 -1.36 -22.28
CA SER A 187 -0.60 -1.04 -23.70
C SER A 187 -0.44 0.47 -24.04
N TYR A 188 -0.53 1.37 -23.05
CA TYR A 188 -0.33 2.81 -23.21
C TYR A 188 1.10 3.27 -22.89
N THR A 189 1.74 2.63 -21.92
CA THR A 189 3.02 3.12 -21.33
C THR A 189 4.19 2.16 -21.49
N GLY A 190 3.94 0.95 -21.98
CA GLY A 190 4.86 -0.17 -21.88
C GLY A 190 4.99 -0.72 -20.45
N HIS A 191 5.87 -1.69 -20.27
CA HIS A 191 6.17 -2.28 -18.97
C HIS A 191 7.22 -1.45 -18.20
N THR A 192 6.76 -0.67 -17.23
CA THR A 192 7.59 0.24 -16.42
C THR A 192 8.32 -0.44 -15.26
N LEU A 193 8.50 -1.77 -15.33
CA LEU A 193 9.19 -2.59 -14.33
C LEU A 193 8.66 -2.30 -12.91
N GLY A 194 9.52 -1.96 -11.96
CA GLY A 194 9.14 -1.71 -10.56
C GLY A 194 8.13 -0.57 -10.36
N ALA A 195 7.89 0.29 -11.35
CA ALA A 195 6.89 1.36 -11.27
C ALA A 195 5.49 0.94 -11.75
N CYS A 196 5.31 -0.29 -12.26
CA CYS A 196 4.06 -0.71 -12.90
C CYS A 196 2.86 -0.61 -11.95
N GLY A 197 2.97 -1.14 -10.73
CA GLY A 197 1.87 -1.14 -9.77
C GLY A 197 1.35 0.26 -9.43
N ALA A 198 2.26 1.22 -9.21
CA ALA A 198 1.87 2.60 -8.89
C ALA A 198 1.22 3.33 -10.07
N ILE A 199 1.76 3.16 -11.29
CA ILE A 199 1.22 3.79 -12.50
C ILE A 199 -0.15 3.19 -12.85
N GLU A 200 -0.28 1.87 -12.71
CA GLU A 200 -1.51 1.13 -12.97
C GLU A 200 -2.62 1.49 -11.97
N ALA A 201 -2.28 1.61 -10.68
CA ALA A 201 -3.19 2.13 -9.68
C ALA A 201 -3.66 3.55 -10.03
N ALA A 202 -2.75 4.46 -10.40
CA ALA A 202 -3.10 5.82 -10.79
C ALA A 202 -4.05 5.87 -12.00
N TYR A 203 -3.86 5.00 -13.00
CA TYR A 203 -4.80 4.88 -14.11
C TYR A 203 -6.17 4.37 -13.66
N CYS A 204 -6.22 3.35 -12.81
CA CYS A 204 -7.48 2.82 -12.28
C CYS A 204 -8.25 3.87 -11.50
N LEU A 205 -7.56 4.66 -10.66
CA LEU A 205 -8.17 5.75 -9.92
C LEU A 205 -8.71 6.85 -10.82
N ALA A 206 -7.95 7.23 -11.85
CA ALA A 206 -8.40 8.22 -12.84
C ALA A 206 -9.63 7.73 -13.62
N MET A 207 -9.64 6.45 -14.00
CA MET A 207 -10.76 5.79 -14.68
C MET A 207 -12.01 5.71 -13.80
N MET A 208 -11.83 5.31 -12.53
CA MET A 208 -12.89 5.24 -11.53
C MET A 208 -13.51 6.63 -11.28
N HIS A 209 -12.67 7.64 -11.05
CA HIS A 209 -13.14 9.01 -10.81
C HIS A 209 -13.88 9.59 -12.02
N ALA A 210 -13.44 9.27 -13.25
CA ALA A 210 -14.07 9.73 -14.47
C ALA A 210 -15.22 8.82 -14.98
N GLY A 211 -15.49 7.71 -14.32
CA GLY A 211 -16.61 6.80 -14.64
C GLY A 211 -16.45 6.05 -15.97
N PHE A 212 -15.24 5.66 -16.37
CA PHE A 212 -15.01 4.89 -17.60
C PHE A 212 -13.94 3.82 -17.44
N MET A 213 -13.98 2.80 -18.29
CA MET A 213 -12.92 1.81 -18.48
C MET A 213 -12.23 2.04 -19.83
N ALA A 214 -10.91 2.18 -19.83
CA ALA A 214 -10.12 2.24 -21.04
C ALA A 214 -9.86 0.83 -21.59
N PRO A 215 -9.76 0.63 -22.91
CA PRO A 215 -9.44 -0.67 -23.45
C PRO A 215 -7.94 -0.97 -23.41
N THR A 216 -7.57 -2.24 -23.53
CA THR A 216 -6.21 -2.61 -23.94
C THR A 216 -5.99 -2.11 -25.37
N ARG A 217 -5.05 -1.18 -25.60
CA ARG A 217 -4.79 -0.67 -26.95
C ARG A 217 -4.30 -1.77 -27.87
N THR A 218 -4.80 -1.76 -29.11
CA THR A 218 -4.36 -2.67 -30.19
C THR A 218 -4.65 -4.15 -29.88
N LEU A 219 -5.57 -4.45 -28.97
CA LEU A 219 -6.07 -5.80 -28.75
C LEU A 219 -7.08 -6.17 -29.84
N GLU A 220 -6.60 -6.78 -30.93
CA GLU A 220 -7.42 -7.19 -32.07
C GLU A 220 -7.95 -8.62 -31.91
N GLU A 221 -7.07 -9.54 -31.50
CA GLU A 221 -7.35 -10.96 -31.35
C GLU A 221 -7.04 -11.42 -29.93
N ILE A 222 -7.93 -12.24 -29.37
CA ILE A 222 -7.72 -12.88 -28.07
C ILE A 222 -7.21 -14.28 -28.35
N ASP A 223 -6.09 -14.66 -27.73
CA ASP A 223 -5.56 -16.01 -27.82
C ASP A 223 -6.63 -17.03 -27.34
N PRO A 224 -6.98 -18.06 -28.13
CA PRO A 224 -7.93 -19.09 -27.73
C PRO A 224 -7.57 -19.85 -26.44
N ALA A 225 -6.32 -19.82 -26.01
CA ALA A 225 -5.87 -20.41 -24.75
C ALA A 225 -6.16 -19.53 -23.53
N CYS A 226 -6.41 -18.23 -23.72
CA CYS A 226 -6.85 -17.34 -22.66
C CYS A 226 -8.28 -17.67 -22.22
N ALA A 227 -8.58 -17.40 -20.95
CA ALA A 227 -9.92 -17.66 -20.43
C ALA A 227 -10.98 -16.72 -21.01
N GLU A 228 -12.24 -17.14 -21.01
CA GLU A 228 -13.34 -16.27 -21.40
C GLU A 228 -13.56 -15.17 -20.35
N LEU A 229 -13.11 -13.95 -20.65
CA LEU A 229 -13.30 -12.75 -19.83
C LEU A 229 -13.95 -11.63 -20.66
N ASP A 230 -14.45 -10.58 -20.00
CA ASP A 230 -15.01 -9.42 -20.70
C ASP A 230 -13.90 -8.42 -21.04
N TYR A 231 -13.09 -8.79 -22.04
CA TYR A 231 -11.97 -7.97 -22.51
C TYR A 231 -12.45 -6.61 -23.01
N VAL A 232 -12.04 -5.53 -22.33
CA VAL A 232 -12.37 -4.16 -22.71
C VAL A 232 -11.57 -3.80 -23.96
N ARG A 233 -12.25 -3.78 -25.12
CA ARG A 233 -11.68 -3.45 -26.44
C ARG A 233 -12.03 -2.06 -26.95
N GLU A 234 -13.05 -1.45 -26.35
CA GLU A 234 -13.44 -0.06 -26.61
C GLU A 234 -13.70 0.64 -25.28
N THR A 235 -13.45 1.95 -25.23
CA THR A 235 -13.75 2.76 -24.04
C THR A 235 -15.24 2.71 -23.78
N ARG A 236 -15.64 2.34 -22.56
CA ARG A 236 -17.04 2.27 -22.15
C ARG A 236 -17.23 2.71 -20.70
N PRO A 237 -18.45 3.14 -20.31
CA PRO A 237 -18.71 3.56 -18.93
C PRO A 237 -18.38 2.46 -17.90
N ALA A 238 -17.79 2.86 -16.78
CA ALA A 238 -17.73 2.03 -15.58
C ALA A 238 -19.10 2.06 -14.88
N ARG A 239 -19.45 0.96 -14.21
CA ARG A 239 -20.70 0.85 -13.44
C ARG A 239 -20.53 1.36 -12.03
#